data_AF-A0A812SXT7-F1
#
_entry.id   AF-A0A812SXT7-F1
#
_cell.length_a   1.000
_cell.length_b   1.000
_cell.length_c   1.000
_cell.angle_alpha   90.00
_cell.angle_beta   90.00
_cell.angle_gamma   90.00
#
_symmetry.space_group_name_H-M   'P 1'
#
loop_
_entity.id
_entity.type
_entity.pdbx_description
1 polymer ?
#
loop_
_entity_poly.entity_id
_entity_poly.type
_entity_poly.pdbx_seq_one_letter_code
_entity_poly.pdbx_strand_id
1 'polypeptide(L)'
;MFRVLKEICDDKERTKEQEMQVTASARCRTAASCEALQEHMTAFSEELHTSAALVGVDGKIKNPKKKKILTPEQEVDKSTVACFKKILSDEGKLAAHLQDLAKVPHSTELASSLVKHKCEIKNILKDFDSDTKIENPTIETKKAAVNAAQLRMNPILKDMREAVRRIKAEGLTVSKAAGAETDTNSV
;
A
#
# COMPACT_ATOMS: atom_id res chain seq x y z
N MET A 1 -6.78 21.71 38.16
CA MET A 1 -6.71 21.64 36.69
C MET A 1 -6.14 20.31 36.17
N PHE A 2 -5.09 19.72 36.77
CA PHE A 2 -4.50 18.46 36.30
C PHE A 2 -5.31 17.16 36.57
N ARG A 3 -6.29 17.14 37.50
CA ARG A 3 -7.13 15.94 37.75
C ARG A 3 -8.16 15.66 36.64
N VAL A 4 -8.79 16.71 36.13
CA VAL A 4 -9.82 16.60 35.08
C VAL A 4 -9.23 16.10 33.76
N LEU A 5 -8.03 16.56 33.40
CA LEU A 5 -7.34 16.08 32.19
C LEU A 5 -6.90 14.62 32.31
N LYS A 6 -6.59 14.14 33.54
CA LYS A 6 -6.26 12.74 33.77
C LYS A 6 -7.50 11.84 33.65
N GLU A 7 -8.64 12.25 34.23
CA GLU A 7 -9.92 11.54 34.06
C GLU A 7 -10.34 11.44 32.58
N ILE A 8 -10.15 12.50 31.80
CA ILE A 8 -10.46 12.49 30.35
C ILE A 8 -9.53 11.54 29.57
N CYS A 9 -8.26 11.45 29.96
CA CYS A 9 -7.31 10.52 29.33
C CYS A 9 -7.59 9.07 29.72
N ASP A 10 -7.90 8.82 30.99
CA ASP A 10 -8.26 7.49 31.49
C ASP A 10 -9.61 7.01 30.89
N ASP A 11 -10.55 7.93 30.61
CA ASP A 11 -11.80 7.63 29.90
C ASP A 11 -11.59 7.18 28.45
N LYS A 12 -10.64 7.78 27.75
CA LYS A 12 -10.34 7.45 26.34
C LYS A 12 -9.66 6.09 26.17
N GLU A 13 -8.86 5.64 27.13
CA GLU A 13 -8.29 4.29 27.09
C GLU A 13 -9.35 3.23 27.38
N ARG A 14 -10.26 3.49 28.33
CA ARG A 14 -11.38 2.60 28.65
C ARG A 14 -12.40 2.47 27.50
N THR A 15 -12.64 3.54 26.73
CA THR A 15 -13.49 3.45 25.53
C THR A 15 -12.83 2.62 24.43
N LYS A 16 -11.51 2.72 24.26
CA LYS A 16 -10.77 1.90 23.28
C LYS A 16 -10.77 0.42 23.63
N GLU A 17 -10.69 0.06 24.91
CA GLU A 17 -10.78 -1.34 25.34
C GLU A 17 -12.19 -1.91 25.13
N GLN A 18 -13.26 -1.11 25.32
CA GLN A 18 -14.62 -1.54 24.99
C GLN A 18 -14.87 -1.63 23.48
N GLU A 19 -14.31 -0.73 22.67
CA GLU A 19 -14.41 -0.82 21.20
C GLU A 19 -13.64 -2.03 20.64
N MET A 20 -12.52 -2.43 21.26
CA MET A 20 -11.78 -3.64 20.85
C MET A 20 -12.49 -4.94 21.22
N GLN A 21 -13.37 -4.95 22.22
CA GLN A 21 -14.13 -6.15 22.61
C GLN A 21 -15.40 -6.38 21.79
N VAL A 22 -15.82 -5.44 20.94
CA VAL A 22 -16.99 -5.58 20.08
C VAL A 22 -16.56 -5.70 18.62
N THR A 23 -16.01 -6.85 18.22
CA THR A 23 -16.16 -7.44 16.86
C THR A 23 -15.38 -8.76 16.73
N ALA A 24 -15.75 -9.76 17.54
CA ALA A 24 -15.38 -11.15 17.28
C ALA A 24 -16.39 -12.16 17.87
N SER A 25 -17.70 -11.91 17.74
CA SER A 25 -18.72 -12.96 17.92
C SER A 25 -20.09 -12.51 17.41
N ALA A 26 -20.39 -12.75 16.14
CA ALA A 26 -21.72 -12.55 15.56
C ALA A 26 -22.66 -13.72 15.94
N ARG A 27 -23.05 -13.79 17.21
CA ARG A 27 -24.19 -14.61 17.65
C ARG A 27 -25.05 -13.80 18.61
N CYS A 28 -26.23 -13.38 18.15
CA CYS A 28 -27.26 -12.82 19.02
C CYS A 28 -27.61 -13.88 20.09
N ARG A 29 -27.44 -13.53 21.37
CA ARG A 29 -27.51 -14.51 22.47
C ARG A 29 -28.93 -14.67 23.04
N THR A 30 -29.88 -13.81 22.70
CA THR A 30 -31.28 -13.89 23.16
C THR A 30 -32.27 -13.43 22.09
N ALA A 31 -33.50 -13.95 22.09
CA ALA A 31 -34.55 -13.55 21.14
C ALA A 31 -34.82 -12.03 21.18
N ALA A 32 -34.86 -11.44 22.38
CA ALA A 32 -34.99 -10.00 22.56
C ALA A 32 -33.81 -9.19 21.95
N SER A 33 -32.59 -9.75 21.95
CA SER A 33 -31.44 -9.11 21.29
C SER A 33 -31.49 -9.21 19.77
N CYS A 34 -32.11 -10.27 19.22
CA CYS A 34 -32.37 -10.38 17.79
C CYS A 34 -33.44 -9.38 17.35
N GLU A 35 -34.53 -9.27 18.12
CA GLU A 35 -35.63 -8.34 17.86
C GLU A 35 -35.15 -6.89 17.90
N ALA A 36 -34.40 -6.51 18.93
CA ALA A 36 -33.80 -5.17 19.02
C ALA A 36 -32.82 -4.89 17.85
N LEU A 37 -31.99 -5.86 17.48
CA LEU A 37 -31.09 -5.71 16.33
C LEU A 37 -31.88 -5.55 15.02
N GLN A 38 -32.97 -6.31 14.86
CA GLN A 38 -33.82 -6.26 13.68
C GLN A 38 -34.58 -4.94 13.58
N GLU A 39 -35.08 -4.39 14.69
CA GLU A 39 -35.65 -3.04 14.74
C GLU A 39 -34.61 -1.98 14.37
N HIS A 40 -33.40 -2.06 14.92
CA HIS A 40 -32.32 -1.13 14.57
C HIS A 40 -31.91 -1.22 13.10
N MET A 41 -31.82 -2.42 12.54
CA MET A 41 -31.50 -2.59 11.11
C MET A 41 -32.63 -2.10 10.21
N THR A 42 -33.89 -2.25 10.62
CA THR A 42 -35.06 -1.77 9.87
C THR A 42 -35.09 -0.24 9.88
N ALA A 43 -34.92 0.38 11.05
CA ALA A 43 -34.83 1.84 11.18
C ALA A 43 -33.67 2.41 10.36
N PHE A 44 -32.50 1.77 10.40
CA PHE A 44 -31.34 2.18 9.59
C PHE A 44 -31.61 2.06 8.08
N SER A 45 -32.33 1.02 7.65
CA SER A 45 -32.73 0.85 6.24
C SER A 45 -33.71 1.93 5.80
N GLU A 46 -34.65 2.32 6.65
CA GLU A 46 -35.61 3.39 6.37
C GLU A 46 -34.93 4.76 6.32
N GLU A 47 -33.99 5.04 7.22
CA GLU A 47 -33.15 6.24 7.17
C GLU A 47 -32.28 6.29 5.90
N LEU A 48 -31.72 5.16 5.48
CA LEU A 48 -30.99 5.05 4.22
C LEU A 48 -31.89 5.28 3.00
N HIS A 49 -33.09 4.72 2.98
CA HIS A 49 -34.05 4.93 1.89
C HIS A 49 -34.51 6.39 1.82
N THR A 50 -34.76 7.02 2.97
CA THR A 50 -35.15 8.42 3.07
C THR A 50 -34.00 9.34 2.63
N SER A 51 -32.77 9.04 3.07
CA SER A 51 -31.57 9.78 2.64
C SER A 51 -31.30 9.61 1.16
N ALA A 52 -31.48 8.40 0.60
CA ALA A 52 -31.33 8.14 -0.82
C ALA A 52 -32.41 8.86 -1.66
N ALA A 53 -33.64 8.95 -1.15
CA ALA A 53 -34.71 9.71 -1.78
C ALA A 53 -34.41 11.22 -1.79
N LEU A 54 -33.86 11.77 -0.71
CA LEU A 54 -33.39 13.16 -0.64
C LEU A 54 -32.23 13.44 -1.60
N VAL A 55 -31.29 12.51 -1.74
CA VAL A 55 -30.18 12.58 -2.71
C VAL A 55 -30.67 12.49 -4.17
N GLY A 56 -31.84 11.90 -4.41
CA GLY A 56 -32.47 11.81 -5.74
C GLY A 56 -33.17 13.08 -6.23
N VAL A 57 -33.45 14.03 -5.33
CA VAL A 57 -34.17 15.28 -5.67
C VAL A 57 -33.20 16.42 -6.02
N ASP A 58 -31.92 16.30 -5.68
CA ASP A 58 -30.93 17.35 -5.94
C ASP A 58 -30.07 17.08 -7.18
N GLY A 59 -29.94 18.11 -8.01
CA GLY A 59 -29.59 18.01 -9.42
C GLY A 59 -28.24 17.35 -9.75
N LYS A 60 -28.23 16.61 -10.88
CA LYS A 60 -27.02 16.21 -11.64
C LYS A 60 -25.87 15.68 -10.78
N ILE A 61 -26.13 14.70 -9.91
CA ILE A 61 -25.05 13.84 -9.42
C ILE A 61 -24.56 13.07 -10.66
N LYS A 62 -23.36 13.40 -11.15
CA LYS A 62 -22.64 12.52 -12.07
C LYS A 62 -22.56 11.18 -11.38
N ASN A 63 -23.33 10.19 -11.84
CA ASN A 63 -23.23 8.83 -11.34
C ASN A 63 -21.75 8.48 -11.32
N PRO A 64 -21.13 8.25 -10.14
CA PRO A 64 -19.75 7.81 -10.11
C PRO A 64 -19.71 6.55 -10.96
N LYS A 65 -18.85 6.54 -12.01
CA LYS A 65 -18.69 5.37 -12.88
C LYS A 65 -18.59 4.16 -11.97
N LYS A 66 -19.51 3.19 -12.10
CA LYS A 66 -19.53 1.97 -11.28
C LYS A 66 -18.11 1.42 -11.30
N LYS A 67 -17.38 1.54 -10.19
CA LYS A 67 -16.05 0.95 -10.08
C LYS A 67 -16.26 -0.55 -10.21
N LYS A 68 -15.66 -1.17 -11.23
CA LYS A 68 -15.67 -2.62 -11.38
C LYS A 68 -15.06 -3.19 -10.10
N ILE A 69 -15.86 -3.89 -9.30
CA ILE A 69 -15.36 -4.63 -8.14
C ILE A 69 -14.51 -5.76 -8.73
N LEU A 70 -13.23 -5.77 -8.39
CA LEU A 70 -12.31 -6.82 -8.82
C LEU A 70 -12.53 -8.05 -7.94
N THR A 71 -12.38 -9.24 -8.53
CA THR A 71 -12.32 -10.45 -7.71
C THR A 71 -10.99 -10.49 -6.94
N PRO A 72 -10.91 -11.21 -5.81
CA PRO A 72 -9.66 -11.34 -5.04
C PRO A 72 -8.46 -11.79 -5.89
N GLU A 73 -8.69 -12.66 -6.88
CA GLU A 73 -7.68 -13.13 -7.83
C GLU A 73 -7.19 -11.96 -8.71
N GLN A 74 -8.11 -11.15 -9.24
CA GLN A 74 -7.79 -10.01 -10.09
C GLN A 74 -7.02 -8.92 -9.33
N GLU A 75 -7.32 -8.73 -8.04
CA GLU A 75 -6.56 -7.79 -7.19
C GLU A 75 -5.13 -8.26 -6.97
N VAL A 76 -4.96 -9.56 -6.73
CA VAL A 76 -3.64 -10.17 -6.53
C VAL A 76 -2.83 -10.12 -7.81
N ASP A 77 -3.42 -10.45 -8.96
CA ASP A 77 -2.76 -10.36 -10.26
C ASP A 77 -2.32 -8.92 -10.57
N LYS A 78 -3.19 -7.95 -10.30
CA LYS A 78 -2.85 -6.54 -10.46
C LYS A 78 -1.68 -6.14 -9.56
N SER A 79 -1.66 -6.61 -8.31
CA SER A 79 -0.56 -6.38 -7.36
C SER A 79 0.75 -7.02 -7.82
N THR A 80 0.70 -8.26 -8.31
CA THR A 80 1.84 -8.99 -8.86
C THR A 80 2.46 -8.24 -10.05
N VAL A 81 1.62 -7.81 -11.01
CA VAL A 81 2.09 -7.01 -12.17
C VAL A 81 2.66 -5.67 -11.73
N ALA A 82 2.03 -4.98 -10.78
CA ALA A 82 2.54 -3.72 -10.25
C ALA A 82 3.89 -3.91 -9.56
N CYS A 83 4.07 -4.99 -8.80
CA CYS A 83 5.34 -5.32 -8.16
C CYS A 83 6.44 -5.57 -9.20
N PHE A 84 6.17 -6.36 -10.23
CA PHE A 84 7.12 -6.64 -11.32
C PHE A 84 7.59 -5.35 -12.00
N LYS A 85 6.65 -4.50 -12.42
CA LYS A 85 6.94 -3.20 -13.06
C LYS A 85 7.77 -2.31 -12.14
N LYS A 86 7.49 -2.30 -10.84
CA LYS A 86 8.24 -1.51 -9.86
C LYS A 86 9.69 -1.99 -9.75
N ILE A 87 9.92 -3.30 -9.64
CA ILE A 87 11.28 -3.84 -9.54
C ILE A 87 12.11 -3.50 -10.79
N LEU A 88 11.53 -3.61 -11.98
CA LEU A 88 12.17 -3.20 -13.24
C LEU A 88 12.49 -1.70 -13.27
N SER A 89 11.54 -0.85 -12.82
CA SER A 89 11.76 0.60 -12.72
C SER A 89 12.89 0.93 -11.74
N ASP A 90 12.94 0.24 -10.61
CA ASP A 90 13.96 0.47 -9.58
C ASP A 90 15.35 -0.03 -10.02
N GLU A 91 15.44 -1.08 -10.85
CA GLU A 91 16.69 -1.47 -11.53
C GLU A 91 17.25 -0.32 -12.39
N GLY A 92 16.39 0.32 -13.18
CA GLY A 92 16.76 1.46 -14.02
C GLY A 92 17.22 2.67 -13.22
N LYS A 93 16.52 2.99 -12.12
CA LYS A 93 16.90 4.07 -11.19
C LYS A 93 18.24 3.79 -10.51
N LEU A 94 18.49 2.56 -10.10
CA LEU A 94 19.76 2.16 -9.48
C LEU A 94 20.94 2.42 -10.42
N ALA A 95 20.79 2.10 -11.71
CA ALA A 95 21.82 2.36 -12.70
C ALA A 95 22.11 3.86 -12.87
N ALA A 96 21.07 4.71 -12.90
CA ALA A 96 21.23 6.16 -12.98
C ALA A 96 21.91 6.73 -11.72
N HIS A 97 21.48 6.31 -10.52
CA HIS A 97 22.09 6.76 -9.27
C HIS A 97 23.54 6.34 -9.14
N LEU A 98 23.94 5.16 -9.64
CA LEU A 98 25.34 4.75 -9.69
C LEU A 98 26.21 5.67 -10.57
N GLN A 99 25.68 6.09 -11.73
CA GLN A 99 26.39 7.04 -12.60
C GLN A 99 26.57 8.42 -11.96
N ASP A 100 25.56 8.90 -11.24
CA ASP A 100 25.64 10.18 -10.54
C ASP A 100 26.53 10.10 -9.30
N LEU A 101 26.46 9.00 -8.55
CA LEU A 101 27.26 8.81 -7.34
C LEU A 101 28.75 8.73 -7.66
N ALA A 102 29.13 8.28 -8.87
CA ALA A 102 30.51 8.32 -9.33
C ALA A 102 31.11 9.74 -9.39
N LYS A 103 30.26 10.78 -9.45
CA LYS A 103 30.66 12.20 -9.42
C LYS A 103 30.79 12.76 -8.00
N VAL A 104 30.37 12.00 -6.97
CA VAL A 104 30.38 12.41 -5.56
C VAL A 104 31.68 11.93 -4.88
N PRO A 105 32.51 12.83 -4.33
CA PRO A 105 33.70 12.45 -3.56
C PRO A 105 33.36 11.57 -2.36
N HIS A 106 34.29 10.69 -1.95
CA HIS A 106 34.15 9.86 -0.74
C HIS A 106 32.88 8.98 -0.66
N SER A 107 32.30 8.61 -1.80
CA SER A 107 31.09 7.77 -1.90
C SER A 107 31.36 6.29 -2.23
N THR A 108 32.63 5.88 -2.25
CA THR A 108 33.12 4.57 -2.74
C THR A 108 32.46 3.37 -2.08
N GLU A 109 32.20 3.43 -0.77
CA GLU A 109 31.53 2.35 -0.03
C GLU A 109 30.07 2.18 -0.46
N LEU A 110 29.34 3.29 -0.57
CA LEU A 110 27.94 3.29 -0.98
C LEU A 110 27.81 2.86 -2.44
N ALA A 111 28.71 3.32 -3.31
CA ALA A 111 28.78 2.87 -4.69
C ALA A 111 29.01 1.35 -4.78
N SER A 112 29.92 0.81 -3.98
CA SER A 112 30.19 -0.63 -3.93
C SER A 112 28.97 -1.44 -3.45
N SER A 113 28.23 -0.93 -2.45
CA SER A 113 26.96 -1.54 -2.01
C SER A 113 25.92 -1.57 -3.14
N LEU A 114 25.71 -0.44 -3.81
CA LEU A 114 24.74 -0.31 -4.90
C LEU A 114 25.09 -1.15 -6.13
N VAL A 115 26.38 -1.35 -6.42
CA VAL A 115 26.82 -2.29 -7.47
C VAL A 115 26.42 -3.72 -7.13
N LYS A 116 26.56 -4.15 -5.86
CA LYS A 116 26.10 -5.47 -5.40
C LYS A 116 24.58 -5.58 -5.52
N HIS A 117 23.85 -4.54 -5.11
CA HIS A 117 22.39 -4.49 -5.21
C HIS A 117 21.89 -4.62 -6.65
N LYS A 118 22.66 -4.19 -7.66
CA LYS A 118 22.28 -4.37 -9.07
C LYS A 118 22.18 -5.85 -9.45
N CYS A 119 23.08 -6.69 -8.95
CA CYS A 119 22.98 -8.14 -9.13
C CYS A 119 21.81 -8.72 -8.32
N GLU A 120 21.59 -8.20 -7.11
CA GLU A 120 20.50 -8.66 -6.25
C GLU A 120 19.12 -8.38 -6.85
N ILE A 121 18.88 -7.20 -7.44
CA ILE A 121 17.61 -6.89 -8.13
C ILE A 121 17.32 -7.91 -9.24
N LYS A 122 18.34 -8.31 -10.00
CA LYS A 122 18.16 -9.32 -11.07
C LYS A 122 17.81 -10.70 -10.50
N ASN A 123 18.39 -11.08 -9.37
CA ASN A 123 18.03 -12.31 -8.67
C ASN A 123 16.60 -12.24 -8.15
N ILE A 124 16.20 -11.13 -7.53
CA ILE A 124 14.82 -10.90 -7.08
C ILE A 124 13.84 -11.02 -8.25
N LEU A 125 14.14 -10.42 -9.40
CA LEU A 125 13.29 -10.53 -10.60
C LEU A 125 13.16 -11.97 -11.09
N LYS A 126 14.26 -12.72 -11.12
CA LYS A 126 14.26 -14.12 -11.55
C LYS A 126 13.43 -14.99 -10.62
N ASP A 127 13.63 -14.86 -9.32
CA ASP A 127 12.90 -15.64 -8.30
C ASP A 127 11.41 -15.28 -8.32
N PHE A 128 11.09 -14.00 -8.45
CA PHE A 128 9.71 -13.52 -8.56
C PHE A 128 9.01 -14.02 -9.83
N ASP A 129 9.70 -14.03 -10.96
CA ASP A 129 9.17 -14.55 -12.23
C ASP A 129 8.96 -16.07 -12.15
N SER A 130 9.86 -16.82 -11.52
CA SER A 130 9.69 -18.26 -11.33
C SER A 130 8.50 -18.60 -10.43
N ASP A 131 8.29 -17.84 -9.35
CA ASP A 131 7.18 -18.10 -8.41
C ASP A 131 5.82 -17.73 -8.99
N THR A 132 5.77 -16.75 -9.89
CA THR A 132 4.52 -16.22 -10.45
C THR A 132 4.11 -16.88 -11.77
N LYS A 133 5.03 -17.53 -12.47
CA LYS A 133 4.78 -18.30 -13.71
C LYS A 133 4.55 -19.80 -13.50
N ILE A 134 4.52 -20.28 -12.26
CA ILE A 134 4.14 -21.67 -11.96
C ILE A 134 2.78 -21.95 -12.63
N GLU A 135 2.61 -23.13 -13.23
CA GLU A 135 1.33 -23.51 -13.81
C GLU A 135 0.25 -23.55 -12.70
N ASN A 136 -0.76 -22.68 -12.81
CA ASN A 136 -1.79 -22.41 -11.79
C ASN A 136 -1.25 -21.98 -10.42
N PRO A 137 -0.61 -20.80 -10.29
CA PRO A 137 -0.12 -20.33 -9.01
C PRO A 137 -1.31 -19.97 -8.11
N THR A 138 -1.31 -20.48 -6.88
CA THR A 138 -2.34 -20.12 -5.91
C THR A 138 -2.24 -18.63 -5.53
N ILE A 139 -3.35 -18.06 -5.05
CA ILE A 139 -3.38 -16.69 -4.51
C ILE A 139 -2.33 -16.50 -3.42
N GLU A 140 -2.16 -17.51 -2.55
CA GLU A 140 -1.19 -17.48 -1.45
C GLU A 140 0.24 -17.45 -1.96
N THR A 141 0.56 -18.25 -2.98
CA THR A 141 1.89 -18.24 -3.64
C THR A 141 2.20 -16.87 -4.23
N LYS A 142 1.26 -16.25 -4.97
CA LYS A 142 1.46 -14.92 -5.56
C LYS A 142 1.67 -13.85 -4.49
N LYS A 143 0.88 -13.87 -3.40
CA LYS A 143 1.04 -12.95 -2.27
C LYS A 143 2.38 -13.14 -1.57
N ALA A 144 2.80 -14.39 -1.36
CA ALA A 144 4.08 -14.72 -0.75
C ALA A 144 5.25 -14.22 -1.62
N ALA A 145 5.20 -14.43 -2.95
CA ALA A 145 6.20 -13.93 -3.88
C ALA A 145 6.32 -12.40 -3.86
N VAL A 146 5.19 -11.68 -3.84
CA VAL A 146 5.15 -10.22 -3.72
C VAL A 146 5.80 -9.75 -2.42
N ASN A 147 5.45 -10.38 -1.30
CA ASN A 147 6.02 -10.02 0.00
C ASN A 147 7.52 -10.32 0.07
N ALA A 148 7.95 -11.48 -0.43
CA ALA A 148 9.36 -11.86 -0.46
C ALA A 148 10.20 -10.89 -1.30
N ALA A 149 9.72 -10.52 -2.48
CA ALA A 149 10.38 -9.54 -3.34
C ALA A 149 10.46 -8.16 -2.66
N GLN A 150 9.37 -7.68 -2.04
CA GLN A 150 9.36 -6.40 -1.33
C GLN A 150 10.34 -6.38 -0.15
N LEU A 151 10.38 -7.45 0.65
CA LEU A 151 11.31 -7.56 1.78
C LEU A 151 12.76 -7.47 1.34
N ARG A 152 13.13 -8.14 0.24
CA ARG A 152 14.49 -8.10 -0.32
C ARG A 152 14.83 -6.75 -0.97
N MET A 153 13.84 -6.05 -1.53
CA MET A 153 14.03 -4.72 -2.11
C MET A 153 14.20 -3.60 -1.07
N ASN A 154 13.66 -3.75 0.15
CA ASN A 154 13.74 -2.72 1.19
C ASN A 154 15.15 -2.18 1.49
N PRO A 155 16.18 -3.02 1.74
CA PRO A 155 17.55 -2.53 1.97
C PRO A 155 18.11 -1.80 0.73
N ILE A 156 17.79 -2.27 -0.48
CA ILE A 156 18.23 -1.65 -1.73
C ILE A 156 17.67 -0.23 -1.86
N LEU A 157 16.37 -0.07 -1.60
CA LEU A 157 15.70 1.23 -1.63
C LEU A 157 16.20 2.19 -0.54
N LYS A 158 16.72 1.67 0.57
CA LYS A 158 17.36 2.49 1.61
C LYS A 158 18.68 3.07 1.10
N ASP A 159 19.54 2.23 0.52
CA ASP A 159 20.83 2.66 -0.01
C ASP A 159 20.66 3.59 -1.23
N MET A 160 19.67 3.34 -2.08
CA MET A 160 19.33 4.26 -3.20
C MET A 160 18.90 5.64 -2.70
N ARG A 161 18.10 5.71 -1.63
CA ARG A 161 17.71 7.00 -1.01
C ARG A 161 18.91 7.72 -0.42
N GLU A 162 19.80 6.98 0.23
CA GLU A 162 21.05 7.55 0.76
C GLU A 162 21.96 8.06 -0.37
N ALA A 163 22.02 7.37 -1.51
CA ALA A 163 22.76 7.82 -2.68
C ALA A 163 22.24 9.16 -3.19
N VAL A 164 20.91 9.28 -3.35
CA VAL A 164 20.24 10.52 -3.72
C VAL A 164 20.55 11.65 -2.73
N ARG A 165 20.56 11.34 -1.43
CA ARG A 165 20.89 12.33 -0.39
C ARG A 165 22.32 12.85 -0.55
N ARG A 166 23.30 11.96 -0.78
CA ARG A 166 24.70 12.35 -0.98
C ARG A 166 24.92 13.14 -2.27
N ILE A 167 24.30 12.72 -3.37
CA ILE A 167 24.34 13.45 -4.65
C ILE A 167 23.82 14.88 -4.46
N LYS A 168 22.67 15.04 -3.79
CA LYS A 168 22.09 16.37 -3.53
C LYS A 168 22.93 17.21 -2.56
N ALA A 169 23.58 16.59 -1.58
CA ALA A 169 24.45 17.29 -0.63
C ALA A 169 25.65 17.94 -1.33
N GLU A 170 26.15 17.33 -2.40
CA GLU A 170 27.20 17.90 -3.27
C GLU A 170 26.67 18.91 -4.30
N GLY A 171 25.37 19.27 -4.24
CA GLY A 171 24.75 20.18 -5.20
C GLY A 171 24.55 19.59 -6.60
N LEU A 172 24.68 18.27 -6.76
CA LEU A 172 24.49 17.60 -8.05
C LEU A 172 23.00 17.27 -8.29
N THR A 173 22.59 17.31 -9.55
CA THR A 173 21.23 16.90 -9.96
C THR A 173 21.18 15.39 -10.14
N VAL A 174 20.15 14.76 -9.57
CA VAL A 174 19.91 13.33 -9.74
C VAL A 174 19.31 13.09 -11.12
N SER A 175 20.01 12.30 -11.94
CA SER A 175 19.58 11.88 -13.25
C SER A 175 18.35 11.00 -13.14
N LYS A 176 17.34 11.30 -13.97
CA LYS A 176 16.19 10.40 -14.16
C LYS A 176 16.66 9.17 -14.95
N ALA A 177 16.22 7.99 -14.53
CA ALA A 177 16.43 6.79 -15.34
C ALA A 177 15.80 6.99 -16.73
N ALA A 178 16.54 6.64 -17.79
CA ALA A 178 16.00 6.64 -19.14
C ALA A 178 14.80 5.67 -19.19
N GLY A 179 13.61 6.19 -19.49
CA GLY A 179 12.34 5.44 -19.44
C GLY A 179 11.43 5.72 -18.24
N ALA A 180 11.74 6.71 -17.39
CA ALA A 180 10.93 7.10 -16.23
C ALA A 180 9.85 8.18 -16.50
N GLU A 181 9.39 8.34 -17.75
CA GLU A 181 8.23 9.18 -18.12
C GLU A 181 7.30 8.28 -18.95
N THR A 182 6.02 8.09 -18.64
CA THR A 182 4.95 9.04 -18.29
C THR A 182 3.89 8.40 -17.39
N ASP A 183 3.38 9.16 -16.41
CA ASP A 183 1.93 9.29 -16.07
C ASP A 183 1.76 9.76 -14.63
N THR A 184 1.90 11.07 -14.43
CA THR A 184 1.16 11.76 -13.39
C THR A 184 0.51 12.98 -14.02
N ASN A 185 -0.81 12.93 -14.11
CA ASN A 185 -1.78 13.95 -14.53
C ASN A 185 -2.09 14.08 -16.02
N SER A 186 -3.04 13.25 -16.46
CA SER A 186 -4.10 13.68 -17.37
C SER A 186 -5.40 12.93 -17.03
N VAL A 187 -6.15 13.43 -16.03
CA VAL A 187 -7.61 13.71 -16.00
C VAL A 187 -7.90 14.49 -14.72
#